data_AF-A0A9E1BAA9-F1
#
_entry.id   AF-A0A9E1BAA9-F1
#
_cell.length_a   1.000
_cell.length_b   1.000
_cell.length_c   1.000
_cell.angle_alpha   90.00
_cell.angle_beta   90.00
_cell.angle_gamma   90.00
#
_symmetry.space_group_name_H-M   'P 1'
#
loop_
_entity.id
_entity.type
_entity.pdbx_description
1 polymer ?
#
loop_
_entity_poly.entity_id
_entity_poly.type
_entity_poly.pdbx_seq_one_letter_code
_entity_poly.pdbx_strand_id
1 'polypeptide(L)'
;MNEILKSIKTPAYVCEEAKVRKNLELLKYVKEQSGAKILVALKGFAFSGVMDMVGSYLDGATCSGLHEAKFASEYVKGEIHTYSPAFKDEDFDEILKISKHITFNSFAQWQKFKGIALQNGVICGLRVNPEVSLAPTDSYNPCGKFSRLGITRANFKPELLEGITGLHFHALCEESASSLQVVLEAFEEKFGEFIPKMKWINMGGGHHITRANYDVELLIKIIRRFREKYGVEVYLEPGEAVGWQTGFLISSVLDIVHNEKDIAILDTSAEAHMPDTVLMPYRPAV
;
A
#
# COMPACT_ATOMS: atom_id res chain seq x y z
N MET A 1 7.74 32.54 10.92
CA MET A 1 7.50 31.25 11.61
C MET A 1 6.12 31.33 12.26
N ASN A 2 5.18 30.48 11.83
CA ASN A 2 3.78 30.53 12.25
C ASN A 2 3.68 30.50 13.79
N GLU A 3 2.91 31.36 14.44
CA GLU A 3 2.84 31.40 15.92
C GLU A 3 2.40 30.06 16.53
N ILE A 4 1.56 29.32 15.79
CA ILE A 4 1.13 27.95 16.14
C ILE A 4 2.33 27.00 16.29
N LEU A 5 3.38 27.14 15.48
CA LEU A 5 4.54 26.24 15.58
C LEU A 5 5.33 26.47 16.87
N LYS A 6 5.30 27.69 17.41
CA LYS A 6 6.01 28.02 18.65
C LYS A 6 5.31 27.48 19.91
N SER A 7 4.03 27.13 19.83
CA SER A 7 3.28 26.57 20.96
C SER A 7 3.33 25.04 21.02
N ILE A 8 3.87 24.38 20.00
CA ILE A 8 4.01 22.92 19.96
C ILE A 8 5.18 22.51 20.86
N LYS A 9 4.91 21.64 21.83
CA LYS A 9 5.97 20.98 22.60
C LYS A 9 6.69 19.98 21.71
N THR A 10 7.99 20.14 21.53
CA THR A 10 8.82 19.28 20.70
C THR A 10 9.36 18.07 21.47
N PRO A 11 9.71 16.96 20.77
CA PRO A 11 9.45 16.72 19.35
C PRO A 11 7.98 16.35 19.07
N ALA A 12 7.49 16.63 17.86
CA ALA A 12 6.13 16.25 17.46
C ALA A 12 6.00 15.99 15.96
N TYR A 13 5.28 14.92 15.58
CA TYR A 13 4.81 14.77 14.21
C TYR A 13 3.57 15.63 14.01
N VAL A 14 3.67 16.58 13.10
CA VAL A 14 2.58 17.51 12.76
C VAL A 14 2.03 17.11 11.41
N CYS A 15 0.76 16.68 11.39
CA CYS A 15 0.02 16.39 10.18
C CYS A 15 -0.85 17.60 9.81
N GLU A 16 -0.73 18.07 8.58
CA GLU A 16 -1.48 19.19 8.04
C GLU A 16 -2.71 18.66 7.29
N GLU A 17 -3.88 18.71 7.94
CA GLU A 17 -5.14 18.16 7.40
C GLU A 17 -5.43 18.64 5.97
N ALA A 18 -5.20 19.94 5.68
CA ALA A 18 -5.41 20.50 4.36
C ALA A 18 -4.56 19.83 3.25
N LYS A 19 -3.33 19.40 3.59
CA LYS A 19 -2.46 18.70 2.65
C LYS A 19 -2.90 17.24 2.45
N VAL A 20 -3.31 16.56 3.52
CA VAL A 20 -3.94 15.22 3.41
C VAL A 20 -5.17 15.30 2.52
N ARG A 21 -6.05 16.29 2.74
CA ARG A 21 -7.25 16.51 1.93
C ARG A 21 -6.93 16.69 0.45
N LYS A 22 -5.92 17.51 0.13
CA LYS A 22 -5.46 17.71 -1.26
C LYS A 22 -5.00 16.40 -1.92
N ASN A 23 -4.26 15.56 -1.19
CA ASN A 23 -3.86 14.25 -1.69
C ASN A 23 -5.08 13.34 -1.92
N LEU A 24 -6.02 13.32 -0.98
CA LEU A 24 -7.25 12.54 -1.08
C LEU A 24 -8.16 13.00 -2.24
N GLU A 25 -8.23 14.29 -2.53
CA GLU A 25 -8.97 14.84 -3.68
C GLU A 25 -8.40 14.32 -5.00
N LEU A 26 -7.07 14.27 -5.15
CA LEU A 26 -6.45 13.72 -6.35
C LEU A 26 -6.67 12.20 -6.47
N LEU A 27 -6.56 11.45 -5.36
CA LEU A 27 -6.87 10.03 -5.36
C LEU A 27 -8.34 9.78 -5.71
N LYS A 28 -9.26 10.58 -5.17
CA LYS A 28 -10.68 10.55 -5.51
C LYS A 28 -10.91 10.81 -7.01
N TYR A 29 -10.22 11.80 -7.57
CA TYR A 29 -10.25 12.05 -9.02
C TYR A 29 -9.82 10.82 -9.82
N VAL A 30 -8.71 10.16 -9.44
CA VAL A 30 -8.23 8.95 -10.12
C VAL A 30 -9.27 7.82 -10.10
N LYS A 31 -9.88 7.52 -8.94
CA LYS A 31 -10.90 6.45 -8.87
C LYS A 31 -12.14 6.80 -9.69
N GLU A 32 -12.59 8.05 -9.69
CA GLU A 32 -13.77 8.46 -10.46
C GLU A 32 -13.53 8.39 -11.97
N GLN A 33 -12.35 8.82 -12.44
CA GLN A 33 -12.05 8.85 -13.88
C GLN A 33 -11.63 7.50 -14.45
N SER A 34 -10.98 6.66 -13.64
CA SER A 34 -10.51 5.33 -14.06
C SER A 34 -11.51 4.21 -13.77
N GLY A 35 -12.41 4.44 -12.81
CA GLY A 35 -13.31 3.45 -12.22
C GLY A 35 -12.61 2.30 -11.49
N ALA A 36 -11.34 2.46 -11.10
CA ALA A 36 -10.73 1.63 -10.07
C ALA A 36 -11.30 1.97 -8.68
N LYS A 37 -11.18 1.03 -7.76
CA LYS A 37 -11.30 1.28 -6.33
C LYS A 37 -9.92 1.58 -5.75
N ILE A 38 -9.86 2.52 -4.82
CA ILE A 38 -8.61 2.91 -4.15
C ILE A 38 -8.75 2.67 -2.66
N LEU A 39 -7.84 1.89 -2.10
CA LEU A 39 -7.75 1.55 -0.68
C LEU A 39 -6.55 2.27 -0.06
N VAL A 40 -6.65 2.70 1.20
CA VAL A 40 -5.46 3.14 1.93
C VAL A 40 -4.63 1.94 2.38
N ALA A 41 -3.33 1.92 2.09
CA ALA A 41 -2.43 0.93 2.68
C ALA A 41 -1.91 1.40 4.04
N LEU A 42 -2.42 0.79 5.11
CA LEU A 42 -2.14 1.18 6.49
C LEU A 42 -0.66 1.05 6.86
N LYS A 43 0.08 0.12 6.21
CA LYS A 43 1.55 0.01 6.31
C LYS A 43 2.26 1.35 6.10
N GLY A 44 1.78 2.17 5.17
CA GLY A 44 2.42 3.44 4.81
C GLY A 44 1.78 4.67 5.45
N PHE A 45 0.51 4.59 5.86
CA PHE A 45 -0.20 5.71 6.48
C PHE A 45 -1.34 5.23 7.39
N ALA A 46 -1.20 5.44 8.69
CA ALA A 46 -2.18 5.10 9.72
C ALA A 46 -2.30 6.20 10.80
N PHE A 47 -2.25 7.48 10.38
CA PHE A 47 -2.34 8.61 11.29
C PHE A 47 -3.78 8.78 11.80
N SER A 48 -4.09 8.21 12.97
CA SER A 48 -5.46 8.08 13.51
C SER A 48 -6.28 9.38 13.48
N GLY A 49 -5.66 10.52 13.78
CA GLY A 49 -6.31 11.83 13.81
C GLY A 49 -6.94 12.29 12.50
N VAL A 50 -6.61 11.67 11.36
CA VAL A 50 -7.21 12.00 10.05
C VAL A 50 -7.86 10.78 9.35
N MET A 51 -7.91 9.62 10.01
CA MET A 51 -8.39 8.40 9.36
C MET A 51 -9.88 8.42 9.01
N ASP A 52 -10.71 9.12 9.80
CA ASP A 52 -12.12 9.35 9.44
C ASP A 52 -12.26 10.10 8.11
N MET A 53 -11.39 11.10 7.88
CA MET A 53 -11.36 11.83 6.62
C MET A 53 -10.90 10.90 5.49
N VAL A 54 -9.82 10.14 5.68
CA VAL A 54 -9.33 9.17 4.67
C VAL A 54 -10.43 8.17 4.30
N GLY A 55 -11.11 7.59 5.30
CA GLY A 55 -12.20 6.64 5.14
C GLY A 55 -13.46 7.20 4.46
N SER A 56 -13.60 8.53 4.37
CA SER A 56 -14.69 9.19 3.64
C SER A 56 -14.40 9.44 2.15
N TYR A 57 -13.12 9.44 1.76
CA TYR A 57 -12.69 9.68 0.37
C TYR A 57 -12.41 8.37 -0.39
N LEU A 58 -11.79 7.39 0.27
CA LEU A 58 -11.32 6.15 -0.34
C LEU A 58 -12.34 5.01 -0.20
N ASP A 59 -12.17 3.94 -0.97
CA ASP A 59 -13.10 2.80 -1.01
C ASP A 59 -12.92 1.81 0.14
N GLY A 60 -11.88 1.98 0.95
CA GLY A 60 -11.50 0.97 1.94
C GLY A 60 -10.05 1.08 2.40
N ALA A 61 -9.57 0.00 3.03
CA ALA A 61 -8.20 -0.14 3.47
C ALA A 61 -7.63 -1.52 3.10
N THR A 62 -6.34 -1.56 2.81
CA THR A 62 -5.56 -2.81 2.76
C THR A 62 -4.76 -2.96 4.04
N CYS A 63 -4.76 -4.18 4.57
CA CYS A 63 -4.26 -4.53 5.89
C CYS A 63 -3.27 -5.70 5.78
N SER A 64 -2.21 -5.67 6.58
CA SER A 64 -1.16 -6.70 6.62
C SER A 64 -1.46 -7.87 7.58
N GLY A 65 -2.56 -7.76 8.36
CA GLY A 65 -2.95 -8.75 9.36
C GLY A 65 -4.01 -8.22 10.32
N LEU A 66 -4.19 -8.90 11.45
CA LEU A 66 -5.29 -8.67 12.39
C LEU A 66 -5.33 -7.25 12.96
N HIS A 67 -4.19 -6.72 13.41
CA HIS A 67 -4.17 -5.40 14.06
C HIS A 67 -4.50 -4.26 13.10
N GLU A 68 -3.97 -4.29 11.88
CA GLU A 68 -4.36 -3.33 10.85
C GLU A 68 -5.83 -3.49 10.45
N ALA A 69 -6.35 -4.72 10.37
CA ALA A 69 -7.77 -4.94 10.09
C ALA A 69 -8.67 -4.36 11.20
N LYS A 70 -8.31 -4.54 12.47
CA LYS A 70 -9.00 -3.91 13.61
C LYS A 70 -8.96 -2.39 13.53
N PHE A 71 -7.77 -1.82 13.30
CA PHE A 71 -7.61 -0.38 13.14
C PHE A 71 -8.47 0.13 11.97
N ALA A 72 -8.46 -0.53 10.82
CA ALA A 72 -9.31 -0.18 9.68
C ALA A 72 -10.80 -0.22 10.06
N SER A 73 -11.24 -1.21 10.83
CA SER A 73 -12.64 -1.36 11.21
C SER A 73 -13.19 -0.22 12.08
N GLU A 74 -12.31 0.54 12.75
CA GLU A 74 -12.69 1.70 13.55
C GLU A 74 -12.95 2.94 12.67
N TYR A 75 -12.19 3.12 11.59
CA TYR A 75 -12.17 4.37 10.83
C TYR A 75 -12.72 4.29 9.40
N VAL A 76 -12.71 3.10 8.81
CA VAL A 76 -12.99 2.90 7.38
C VAL A 76 -14.38 2.32 7.20
N LYS A 77 -15.23 3.03 6.44
CA LYS A 77 -16.61 2.60 6.13
C LYS A 77 -16.70 1.71 4.88
N GLY A 78 -15.58 1.52 4.19
CA GLY A 78 -15.47 0.80 2.93
C GLY A 78 -15.05 -0.66 3.09
N GLU A 79 -14.39 -1.18 2.06
CA GLU A 79 -13.92 -2.57 2.02
C GLU A 79 -12.61 -2.74 2.81
N ILE A 80 -12.54 -3.75 3.68
CA ILE A 80 -11.28 -4.14 4.31
C ILE A 80 -10.70 -5.33 3.55
N HIS A 81 -9.51 -5.14 2.99
CA HIS A 81 -8.76 -6.15 2.26
C HIS A 81 -7.58 -6.58 3.12
N THR A 82 -7.40 -7.86 3.37
CA THR A 82 -6.28 -8.33 4.20
C THR A 82 -5.36 -9.25 3.40
N TYR A 83 -4.09 -8.91 3.37
CA TYR A 83 -3.01 -9.73 2.81
C TYR A 83 -2.00 -10.03 3.90
N SER A 84 -1.56 -11.28 4.00
CA SER A 84 -0.40 -11.63 4.81
C SER A 84 0.50 -12.62 4.07
N PRO A 85 1.84 -12.48 4.18
CA PRO A 85 2.76 -13.55 3.78
C PRO A 85 2.43 -14.90 4.44
N ALA A 86 1.92 -14.86 5.68
CA ALA A 86 1.51 -16.03 6.44
C ALA A 86 0.44 -15.65 7.48
N PHE A 87 -0.78 -16.15 7.30
CA PHE A 87 -1.81 -16.10 8.32
C PHE A 87 -1.55 -17.18 9.38
N LYS A 88 -1.81 -16.80 10.64
CA LYS A 88 -1.77 -17.72 11.79
C LYS A 88 -3.16 -18.25 12.09
N ASP A 89 -3.23 -19.47 12.62
CA ASP A 89 -4.51 -20.08 13.02
C ASP A 89 -5.23 -19.26 14.09
N GLU A 90 -4.49 -18.75 15.08
CA GLU A 90 -5.02 -17.98 16.22
C GLU A 90 -5.68 -16.64 15.82
N ASP A 91 -5.26 -16.04 14.71
CA ASP A 91 -5.75 -14.74 14.25
C ASP A 91 -6.82 -14.84 13.16
N PHE A 92 -6.89 -15.97 12.45
CA PHE A 92 -7.59 -16.04 11.17
C PHE A 92 -9.11 -15.86 11.31
N ASP A 93 -9.72 -16.44 12.34
CA ASP A 93 -11.15 -16.32 12.59
C ASP A 93 -11.60 -14.87 12.83
N GLU A 94 -10.75 -14.05 13.46
CA GLU A 94 -11.07 -12.65 13.69
C GLU A 94 -10.83 -11.81 12.42
N ILE A 95 -9.79 -12.13 11.64
CA ILE A 95 -9.57 -11.53 10.32
C ILE A 95 -10.77 -11.77 9.40
N LEU A 96 -11.37 -12.97 9.42
CA LEU A 96 -12.54 -13.35 8.61
C LEU A 96 -13.78 -12.52 8.95
N LYS A 97 -13.96 -12.12 10.21
CA LYS A 97 -15.10 -11.29 10.64
C LYS A 97 -15.02 -9.85 10.14
N ILE A 98 -13.80 -9.38 9.86
CA ILE A 98 -13.52 -7.99 9.51
C ILE A 98 -13.33 -7.83 7.99
N SER A 99 -12.62 -8.77 7.37
CA SER A 99 -12.11 -8.62 6.01
C SER A 99 -13.16 -9.04 4.98
N LYS A 100 -13.39 -8.19 3.97
CA LYS A 100 -14.17 -8.53 2.79
C LYS A 100 -13.36 -9.38 1.82
N HIS A 101 -12.10 -9.01 1.59
CA HIS A 101 -11.17 -9.72 0.72
C HIS A 101 -10.01 -10.29 1.53
N ILE A 102 -9.60 -11.52 1.23
CA ILE A 102 -8.38 -12.13 1.75
C ILE A 102 -7.49 -12.56 0.58
N THR A 103 -6.26 -12.05 0.57
CA THR A 103 -5.25 -12.43 -0.41
C THR A 103 -4.21 -13.34 0.24
N PHE A 104 -4.09 -14.56 -0.27
CA PHE A 104 -3.10 -15.53 0.21
C PHE A 104 -1.78 -15.39 -0.56
N ASN A 105 -0.66 -15.53 0.15
CA ASN A 105 0.67 -15.43 -0.43
C ASN A 105 1.14 -16.70 -1.16
N SER A 106 0.52 -17.85 -0.87
CA SER A 106 0.93 -19.16 -1.42
C SER A 106 -0.24 -20.13 -1.52
N PHE A 107 -0.10 -21.16 -2.37
CA PHE A 107 -1.08 -22.24 -2.43
C PHE A 107 -1.18 -23.03 -1.13
N ALA A 108 -0.10 -23.17 -0.36
CA ALA A 108 -0.14 -23.86 0.93
C ALA A 108 -1.04 -23.12 1.94
N GLN A 109 -0.92 -21.79 2.00
CA GLN A 109 -1.81 -20.95 2.82
C GLN A 109 -3.26 -21.00 2.32
N TRP A 110 -3.45 -20.95 1.00
CA TRP A 110 -4.77 -21.10 0.40
C TRP A 110 -5.40 -22.45 0.77
N GLN A 111 -4.73 -23.57 0.53
CA GLN A 111 -5.25 -24.90 0.84
C GLN A 111 -5.56 -25.09 2.32
N LYS A 112 -4.72 -24.53 3.20
CA LYS A 112 -4.93 -24.58 4.65
C LYS A 112 -6.22 -23.87 5.07
N PHE A 113 -6.47 -22.68 4.53
CA PHE A 113 -7.56 -21.80 5.00
C PHE A 113 -8.78 -21.76 4.07
N LYS A 114 -8.74 -22.39 2.88
CA LYS A 114 -9.80 -22.38 1.86
C LYS A 114 -11.18 -22.73 2.44
N GLY A 115 -11.26 -23.82 3.21
CA GLY A 115 -12.52 -24.31 3.74
C GLY A 115 -13.22 -23.27 4.59
N ILE A 116 -12.53 -22.75 5.62
CA ILE A 116 -13.11 -21.79 6.55
C ILE A 116 -13.32 -20.40 5.91
N ALA A 117 -12.43 -19.98 4.99
CA ALA A 117 -12.59 -18.74 4.24
C ALA A 117 -13.86 -18.75 3.37
N LEU A 118 -14.05 -19.81 2.58
CA LEU A 118 -15.23 -19.94 1.72
C LEU A 118 -16.53 -20.07 2.52
N GLN A 119 -16.51 -20.79 3.65
CA GLN A 119 -17.67 -20.90 4.55
C GLN A 119 -18.10 -19.56 5.14
N ASN A 120 -17.15 -18.65 5.41
CA ASN A 120 -17.43 -17.29 5.89
C ASN A 120 -17.74 -16.30 4.75
N GLY A 121 -17.74 -16.74 3.49
CA GLY A 121 -18.10 -15.91 2.34
C GLY A 121 -17.08 -14.83 1.99
N VAL A 122 -15.83 -14.91 2.47
CA VAL A 122 -14.80 -13.94 2.10
C VAL A 122 -14.34 -14.11 0.65
N ILE A 123 -14.06 -12.99 0.00
CA ILE A 123 -13.61 -12.97 -1.39
C ILE A 123 -12.10 -13.29 -1.41
N CYS A 124 -11.75 -14.45 -1.95
CA CYS A 124 -10.39 -14.97 -1.90
C CYS A 124 -9.60 -14.62 -3.16
N GLY A 125 -8.34 -14.23 -2.97
CA GLY A 125 -7.36 -13.94 -4.02
C GLY A 125 -5.99 -14.56 -3.75
N LEU A 126 -5.13 -14.57 -4.77
CA LEU A 126 -3.73 -14.97 -4.65
C LEU A 126 -2.80 -13.79 -4.97
N ARG A 127 -1.79 -13.58 -4.15
CA ARG A 127 -0.66 -12.73 -4.54
C ARG A 127 0.21 -13.50 -5.52
N VAL A 128 0.48 -12.91 -6.67
CA VAL A 128 1.43 -13.40 -7.66
C VAL A 128 2.67 -12.53 -7.71
N ASN A 129 3.77 -13.14 -8.13
CA ASN A 129 5.04 -12.46 -8.32
C ASN A 129 5.33 -12.37 -9.83
N PRO A 130 5.23 -11.17 -10.45
CA PRO A 130 5.60 -10.98 -11.85
C PRO A 130 7.12 -11.04 -12.08
N GLU A 131 7.94 -11.10 -11.02
CA GLU A 131 9.41 -11.14 -11.04
C GLU A 131 10.03 -9.97 -11.83
N VAL A 132 9.29 -8.88 -11.91
CA VAL A 132 9.69 -7.58 -12.48
C VAL A 132 9.27 -6.52 -11.47
N SER A 133 10.20 -5.67 -11.08
CA SER A 133 9.98 -4.52 -10.22
C SER A 133 10.97 -3.43 -10.59
N LEU A 134 10.52 -2.19 -10.47
CA LEU A 134 11.33 -0.99 -10.67
C LEU A 134 11.63 -0.32 -9.32
N ALA A 135 11.63 -1.07 -8.22
CA ALA A 135 11.99 -0.51 -6.93
C ALA A 135 13.40 0.12 -6.98
N PRO A 136 13.62 1.29 -6.33
CA PRO A 136 14.90 1.99 -6.40
C PRO A 136 16.05 1.21 -5.75
N THR A 137 15.73 0.23 -4.89
CA THR A 137 16.69 -0.58 -4.15
C THR A 137 16.14 -1.99 -3.92
N ASP A 138 17.03 -2.98 -3.82
CA ASP A 138 16.65 -4.36 -3.54
C ASP A 138 15.96 -4.55 -2.18
N SER A 139 16.28 -3.71 -1.19
CA SER A 139 15.66 -3.76 0.14
C SER A 139 14.15 -3.50 0.10
N TYR A 140 13.68 -2.72 -0.88
CA TYR A 140 12.27 -2.46 -1.12
C TYR A 140 11.73 -3.16 -2.36
N ASN A 141 12.45 -4.14 -2.90
CA ASN A 141 12.02 -4.87 -4.10
C ASN A 141 11.18 -6.10 -3.73
N PRO A 142 9.83 -6.01 -3.77
CA PRO A 142 8.96 -7.13 -3.41
C PRO A 142 9.00 -8.26 -4.44
N CYS A 143 9.55 -8.03 -5.64
CA CYS A 143 9.66 -9.02 -6.71
C CYS A 143 11.12 -9.37 -7.02
N GLY A 144 12.03 -9.01 -6.10
CA GLY A 144 13.46 -9.26 -6.25
C GLY A 144 13.81 -10.74 -6.20
N LYS A 145 15.07 -11.05 -6.49
CA LYS A 145 15.59 -12.42 -6.43
C LYS A 145 15.34 -13.01 -5.03
N PHE A 146 14.86 -14.24 -4.99
CA PHE A 146 14.50 -14.96 -3.76
C PHE A 146 13.35 -14.33 -2.95
N SER A 147 12.58 -13.43 -3.54
CA SER A 147 11.42 -12.87 -2.86
C SER A 147 10.46 -13.98 -2.41
N ARG A 148 10.06 -13.90 -1.15
CA ARG A 148 9.02 -14.75 -0.55
C ARG A 148 7.59 -14.27 -0.86
N LEU A 149 7.45 -13.15 -1.58
CA LEU A 149 6.18 -12.45 -1.73
C LEU A 149 5.54 -12.80 -3.07
N GLY A 150 4.41 -13.50 -2.98
CA GLY A 150 3.63 -13.95 -4.13
C GLY A 150 4.17 -15.19 -4.82
N ILE A 151 3.28 -15.83 -5.58
CA ILE A 151 3.55 -17.06 -6.32
C ILE A 151 4.16 -16.68 -7.68
N THR A 152 5.37 -17.17 -7.97
CA THR A 152 5.99 -16.99 -9.30
C THR A 152 5.29 -17.84 -10.35
N ARG A 153 5.47 -17.51 -11.64
CA ARG A 153 4.82 -18.26 -12.73
C ARG A 153 5.19 -19.74 -12.73
N ALA A 154 6.45 -20.07 -12.45
CA ALA A 154 6.96 -21.45 -12.39
C ALA A 154 6.30 -22.29 -11.28
N ASN A 155 5.82 -21.66 -10.21
CA ASN A 155 5.14 -22.32 -9.10
C ASN A 155 3.61 -22.19 -9.16
N PHE A 156 3.08 -21.59 -10.23
CA PHE A 156 1.65 -21.36 -10.36
C PHE A 156 0.93 -22.66 -10.76
N LYS A 157 -0.08 -23.06 -9.97
CA LYS A 157 -0.82 -24.32 -10.09
C LYS A 157 -2.29 -24.04 -10.45
N PRO A 158 -2.64 -23.98 -11.75
CA PRO A 158 -3.99 -23.61 -12.19
C PRO A 158 -5.10 -24.52 -11.64
N GLU A 159 -4.79 -25.77 -11.36
CA GLU A 159 -5.70 -26.76 -10.79
C GLU A 159 -6.15 -26.43 -9.36
N LEU A 160 -5.46 -25.52 -8.67
CA LEU A 160 -5.79 -25.11 -7.29
C LEU A 160 -6.59 -23.79 -7.21
N LEU A 161 -7.07 -23.26 -8.33
CA LEU A 161 -7.78 -21.97 -8.38
C LEU A 161 -9.27 -22.02 -8.01
N GLU A 162 -9.85 -23.20 -7.78
CA GLU A 162 -11.25 -23.30 -7.37
C GLU A 162 -11.49 -22.50 -6.08
N GLY A 163 -12.35 -21.47 -6.14
CA GLY A 163 -12.66 -20.55 -5.04
C GLY A 163 -11.88 -19.22 -5.06
N ILE A 164 -10.85 -19.11 -5.91
CA ILE A 164 -10.09 -17.87 -6.11
C ILE A 164 -10.77 -17.02 -7.18
N THR A 165 -10.97 -15.74 -6.88
CA THR A 165 -11.70 -14.79 -7.74
C THR A 165 -10.87 -13.57 -8.11
N GLY A 166 -9.63 -13.46 -7.65
CA GLY A 166 -8.77 -12.37 -8.05
C GLY A 166 -7.29 -12.65 -7.84
N LEU A 167 -6.49 -11.82 -8.49
CA LEU A 167 -5.04 -11.83 -8.37
C LEU A 167 -4.58 -10.48 -7.83
N HIS A 168 -3.51 -10.52 -7.05
CA HIS A 168 -2.86 -9.35 -6.49
C HIS A 168 -1.39 -9.35 -6.89
N PHE A 169 -0.85 -8.18 -7.23
CA PHE A 169 0.59 -7.98 -7.25
C PHE A 169 0.91 -6.64 -6.59
N HIS A 170 2.10 -6.56 -6.01
CA HIS A 170 2.66 -5.33 -5.47
C HIS A 170 4.13 -5.37 -5.82
N ALA A 171 4.54 -4.51 -6.74
CA ALA A 171 5.84 -4.55 -7.43
C ALA A 171 6.52 -3.17 -7.56
N LEU A 172 5.94 -2.13 -6.95
CA LEU A 172 6.41 -0.74 -7.07
C LEU A 172 6.72 -0.15 -5.68
N CYS A 173 7.62 0.82 -5.63
CA CYS A 173 7.90 1.68 -4.48
C CYS A 173 8.34 3.05 -4.99
N GLU A 174 7.65 4.13 -4.59
CA GLU A 174 7.95 5.51 -5.04
C GLU A 174 8.00 5.70 -6.57
N GLU A 175 7.19 4.93 -7.30
CA GLU A 175 7.36 4.77 -8.75
C GLU A 175 6.30 5.49 -9.60
N SER A 176 6.61 5.63 -10.89
CA SER A 176 5.80 6.32 -11.91
C SER A 176 4.69 5.46 -12.52
N ALA A 177 3.75 6.09 -13.23
CA ALA A 177 2.73 5.38 -14.01
C ALA A 177 3.33 4.54 -15.15
N SER A 178 4.43 5.00 -15.77
CA SER A 178 5.15 4.23 -16.80
C SER A 178 5.77 2.95 -16.21
N SER A 179 6.21 3.01 -14.96
CA SER A 179 6.75 1.86 -14.24
C SER A 179 5.67 0.81 -13.96
N LEU A 180 4.43 1.23 -13.66
CA LEU A 180 3.29 0.33 -13.62
C LEU A 180 3.07 -0.35 -14.97
N GLN A 181 3.19 0.36 -16.10
CA GLN A 181 3.00 -0.24 -17.41
C GLN A 181 3.98 -1.40 -17.67
N VAL A 182 5.26 -1.23 -17.33
CA VAL A 182 6.28 -2.29 -17.45
C VAL A 182 5.93 -3.50 -16.59
N VAL A 183 5.52 -3.29 -15.33
CA VAL A 183 5.10 -4.37 -14.43
C VAL A 183 3.85 -5.07 -14.98
N LEU A 184 2.90 -4.30 -15.52
CA LEU A 184 1.63 -4.82 -16.02
C LEU A 184 1.86 -5.69 -17.26
N GLU A 185 2.77 -5.31 -18.15
CA GLU A 185 3.19 -6.12 -19.29
C GLU A 185 3.76 -7.47 -18.82
N ALA A 186 4.66 -7.48 -17.84
CA ALA A 186 5.20 -8.71 -17.26
C ALA A 186 4.14 -9.56 -16.53
N PHE A 187 3.21 -8.91 -15.85
CA PHE A 187 2.08 -9.57 -15.20
C PHE A 187 1.15 -10.23 -16.24
N GLU A 188 0.82 -9.54 -17.34
CA GLU A 188 0.00 -10.07 -18.42
C GLU A 188 0.70 -11.19 -19.18
N GLU A 189 2.01 -11.09 -19.45
CA GLU A 189 2.80 -12.15 -20.08
C GLU A 189 2.74 -13.45 -19.25
N LYS A 190 2.89 -13.33 -17.93
CA LYS A 190 2.98 -14.50 -17.05
C LYS A 190 1.62 -15.05 -16.64
N PHE A 191 0.67 -14.18 -16.32
CA PHE A 191 -0.59 -14.56 -15.67
C PHE A 191 -1.83 -14.20 -16.50
N GLY A 192 -1.66 -13.61 -17.68
CA GLY A 192 -2.74 -13.11 -18.53
C GLY A 192 -3.79 -14.16 -18.91
N GLU A 193 -3.38 -15.42 -19.07
CA GLU A 193 -4.30 -16.53 -19.37
C GLU A 193 -5.29 -16.83 -18.23
N PHE A 194 -4.99 -16.41 -17.00
CA PHE A 194 -5.86 -16.64 -15.83
C PHE A 194 -6.81 -15.48 -15.56
N ILE A 195 -6.52 -14.27 -16.06
CA ILE A 195 -7.32 -13.06 -15.82
C ILE A 195 -8.79 -13.23 -16.24
N PRO A 196 -9.14 -13.89 -17.37
CA PRO A 196 -10.54 -14.11 -17.74
C PRO A 196 -11.37 -14.93 -16.73
N LYS A 197 -10.72 -15.63 -15.80
CA LYS A 197 -11.38 -16.37 -14.70
C LYS A 197 -11.49 -15.53 -13.42
N MET A 198 -10.93 -14.33 -13.41
CA MET A 198 -10.92 -13.42 -12.26
C MET A 198 -12.06 -12.41 -12.36
N LYS A 199 -12.51 -11.94 -11.20
CA LYS A 199 -13.46 -10.84 -11.04
C LYS A 199 -12.75 -9.52 -10.72
N TRP A 200 -11.58 -9.59 -10.11
CA TRP A 200 -10.82 -8.41 -9.71
C TRP A 200 -9.32 -8.63 -9.80
N ILE A 201 -8.58 -7.53 -10.02
CA ILE A 201 -7.12 -7.47 -9.97
C ILE A 201 -6.73 -6.31 -9.06
N ASN A 202 -5.91 -6.58 -8.05
CA ASN A 202 -5.32 -5.55 -7.22
C ASN A 202 -3.87 -5.30 -7.66
N MET A 203 -3.61 -4.10 -8.17
CA MET A 203 -2.30 -3.69 -8.70
C MET A 203 -1.37 -3.09 -7.64
N GLY A 204 -1.69 -3.28 -6.35
CA GLY A 204 -0.79 -2.95 -5.26
C GLY A 204 -0.67 -1.45 -5.02
N GLY A 205 0.42 -1.10 -4.33
CA GLY A 205 0.79 0.26 -3.94
C GLY A 205 2.10 0.66 -4.61
N GLY A 206 2.77 1.68 -4.06
CA GLY A 206 4.01 2.22 -4.63
C GLY A 206 3.81 3.15 -5.83
N HIS A 207 2.56 3.38 -6.22
CA HIS A 207 2.18 4.41 -7.20
C HIS A 207 2.32 5.78 -6.55
N HIS A 208 3.25 6.60 -7.04
CA HIS A 208 3.56 7.89 -6.42
C HIS A 208 2.61 9.02 -6.85
N ILE A 209 1.30 8.74 -6.83
CA ILE A 209 0.23 9.50 -7.51
C ILE A 209 0.21 10.98 -7.16
N THR A 210 0.51 11.31 -5.90
CA THR A 210 0.42 12.68 -5.35
C THR A 210 1.74 13.46 -5.41
N ARG A 211 2.80 12.88 -6.00
CA ARG A 211 4.01 13.64 -6.33
C ARG A 211 3.73 14.60 -7.48
N ALA A 212 4.27 15.81 -7.40
CA ALA A 212 3.96 16.91 -8.32
C ALA A 212 4.17 16.62 -9.82
N ASN A 213 5.04 15.67 -10.18
CA ASN A 213 5.34 15.30 -11.56
C ASN A 213 4.85 13.89 -11.95
N TYR A 214 3.93 13.30 -11.18
CA TYR A 214 3.32 12.02 -11.54
C TYR A 214 2.35 12.18 -12.72
N ASP A 215 2.43 11.30 -13.71
CA ASP A 215 1.52 11.28 -14.85
C ASP A 215 0.20 10.59 -14.49
N VAL A 216 -0.71 11.37 -13.91
CA VAL A 216 -2.03 10.93 -13.45
C VAL A 216 -2.91 10.44 -14.62
N GLU A 217 -2.84 11.13 -15.76
CA GLU A 217 -3.64 10.79 -16.95
C GLU A 217 -3.21 9.45 -17.55
N LEU A 218 -1.90 9.17 -17.57
CA LEU A 218 -1.39 7.88 -18.00
C LEU A 218 -1.90 6.76 -17.07
N LEU A 219 -1.87 6.96 -15.74
CA LEU A 219 -2.40 5.97 -14.79
C LEU A 219 -3.88 5.68 -15.06
N ILE A 220 -4.71 6.72 -15.20
CA ILE A 220 -6.14 6.57 -15.50
C ILE A 220 -6.33 5.78 -16.81
N LYS A 221 -5.57 6.10 -17.85
CA LYS A 221 -5.61 5.41 -19.14
C LYS A 221 -5.20 3.94 -19.04
N ILE A 222 -4.15 3.61 -18.29
CA ILE A 222 -3.70 2.23 -18.05
C ILE A 222 -4.83 1.42 -17.41
N ILE A 223 -5.42 1.94 -16.32
CA ILE A 223 -6.49 1.27 -15.59
C ILE A 223 -7.72 1.04 -16.46
N ARG A 224 -8.18 2.08 -17.19
CA ARG A 224 -9.35 1.97 -18.06
C ARG A 224 -9.15 0.90 -19.12
N ARG A 225 -8.01 0.92 -19.82
CA ARG A 225 -7.68 -0.08 -20.84
C ARG A 225 -7.66 -1.49 -20.26
N PHE A 226 -7.07 -1.68 -19.09
CA PHE A 226 -7.01 -2.99 -18.45
C PHE A 226 -8.41 -3.50 -18.07
N ARG A 227 -9.26 -2.63 -17.51
CA ARG A 227 -10.67 -2.95 -17.20
C ARG A 227 -11.47 -3.25 -18.46
N GLU A 228 -11.34 -2.46 -19.51
CA GLU A 228 -12.02 -2.67 -20.80
C GLU A 228 -11.58 -3.98 -21.47
N LYS A 229 -10.29 -4.32 -21.40
CA LYS A 229 -9.72 -5.55 -21.98
C LYS A 229 -10.19 -6.81 -21.28
N TYR A 230 -10.26 -6.80 -19.94
CA TYR A 230 -10.47 -8.01 -19.15
C TYR A 230 -11.83 -8.09 -18.44
N GLY A 231 -12.59 -7.00 -18.36
CA GLY A 231 -13.88 -6.96 -17.67
C GLY A 231 -13.79 -7.14 -16.15
N VAL A 232 -12.63 -6.85 -15.55
CA VAL A 232 -12.37 -7.01 -14.11
C VAL A 232 -12.49 -5.69 -13.34
N GLU A 233 -12.78 -5.78 -12.05
CA GLU A 233 -12.60 -4.66 -11.13
C GLU A 233 -11.10 -4.46 -10.84
N VAL A 234 -10.64 -3.21 -10.82
CA VAL A 234 -9.23 -2.89 -10.51
C VAL A 234 -9.15 -2.20 -9.17
N TYR A 235 -8.23 -2.65 -8.34
CA TYR A 235 -7.89 -2.04 -7.06
C TYR A 235 -6.48 -1.46 -7.08
N LEU A 236 -6.31 -0.29 -6.46
CA LEU A 236 -5.02 0.25 -6.05
C LEU A 236 -4.99 0.38 -4.52
N GLU A 237 -3.81 0.27 -3.94
CA GLU A 237 -3.61 0.39 -2.49
C GLU A 237 -2.45 1.33 -2.13
N PRO A 238 -2.53 2.63 -2.47
CA PRO A 238 -1.53 3.61 -2.06
C PRO A 238 -1.51 3.80 -0.53
N GLY A 239 -0.32 3.74 0.06
CA GLY A 239 -0.08 4.19 1.45
C GLY A 239 0.62 5.55 1.44
N GLU A 240 1.84 5.57 0.91
CA GLU A 240 2.66 6.77 0.83
C GLU A 240 1.97 7.92 0.07
N ALA A 241 1.31 7.66 -1.07
CA ALA A 241 0.63 8.73 -1.80
C ALA A 241 -0.51 9.38 -1.00
N VAL A 242 -1.08 8.72 0.01
CA VAL A 242 -2.02 9.36 0.94
C VAL A 242 -1.27 10.36 1.85
N GLY A 243 -0.17 9.91 2.46
CA GLY A 243 0.63 10.70 3.40
C GLY A 243 1.69 11.63 2.80
N TRP A 244 1.89 11.61 1.48
CA TRP A 244 3.00 12.29 0.81
C TRP A 244 3.00 13.79 1.05
N GLN A 245 4.09 14.31 1.63
CA GLN A 245 4.28 15.72 1.96
C GLN A 245 3.13 16.35 2.78
N THR A 246 2.46 15.55 3.60
CA THR A 246 1.31 16.02 4.41
C THR A 246 1.69 16.57 5.77
N GLY A 247 2.96 16.51 6.16
CA GLY A 247 3.39 16.91 7.49
C GLY A 247 4.90 16.92 7.64
N PHE A 248 5.34 17.15 8.88
CA PHE A 248 6.75 17.23 9.26
C PHE A 248 6.95 16.78 10.71
N LEU A 249 8.18 16.44 11.05
CA LEU A 249 8.63 16.25 12.43
C LEU A 249 9.28 17.55 12.91
N ILE A 250 8.64 18.23 13.85
CA ILE A 250 9.23 19.43 14.49
C ILE A 250 10.09 19.00 15.69
N SER A 251 11.25 19.62 15.84
CA SER A 251 12.21 19.41 16.92
C SER A 251 12.82 20.73 17.38
N SER A 252 13.40 20.73 18.58
CA SER A 252 14.16 21.86 19.13
C SER A 252 15.65 21.55 19.19
N VAL A 253 16.47 22.59 18.99
CA VAL A 253 17.91 22.52 19.29
C VAL A 253 18.09 22.59 20.81
N LEU A 254 18.71 21.55 21.38
CA LEU A 254 19.02 21.46 22.81
C LEU A 254 20.44 21.93 23.13
N ASP A 255 21.37 21.74 22.19
CA ASP A 255 22.76 22.15 22.35
C ASP A 255 23.41 22.41 20.99
N ILE A 256 24.46 23.24 20.97
CA ILE A 256 25.28 23.51 19.78
C ILE A 256 26.74 23.32 20.19
N VAL A 257 27.39 22.35 19.55
CA VAL A 257 28.81 22.06 19.77
C VAL A 257 29.60 22.24 18.47
N HIS A 258 30.91 22.45 18.60
CA HIS A 258 31.81 22.56 17.46
C HIS A 258 32.85 21.44 17.52
N ASN A 259 32.90 20.62 16.46
CA ASN A 259 33.92 19.60 16.27
C ASN A 259 34.20 19.46 14.77
N GLU A 260 35.12 20.27 14.24
CA GLU A 260 35.40 20.49 12.81
C GLU A 260 34.23 21.08 12.00
N LYS A 261 33.00 20.82 12.45
CA LYS A 261 31.73 21.31 11.93
C LYS A 261 30.88 21.80 13.09
N ASP A 262 29.97 22.71 12.79
CA ASP A 262 28.92 23.10 13.72
C ASP A 262 27.86 22.00 13.78
N ILE A 263 27.56 21.54 14.99
CA ILE A 263 26.70 20.40 15.26
C ILE A 263 25.58 20.84 16.19
N ALA A 264 24.35 20.79 15.71
CA ALA A 264 23.15 20.97 16.52
C ALA A 264 22.69 19.62 17.07
N ILE A 265 22.53 19.53 18.39
CA ILE A 265 21.93 18.38 19.06
C ILE A 265 20.45 18.67 19.25
N LEU A 266 19.59 17.79 18.75
CA LEU A 266 18.14 17.97 18.73
C LEU A 266 17.45 17.12 19.79
N ASP A 267 16.24 17.49 20.18
CA ASP A 267 15.35 16.67 21.02
C ASP A 267 14.64 15.53 20.24
N THR A 268 15.20 15.14 19.09
CA THR A 268 14.75 14.01 18.28
C THR A 268 15.90 13.07 17.94
N SER A 269 15.59 11.94 17.33
CA SER A 269 16.53 10.87 17.00
C SER A 269 16.17 10.26 15.66
N ALA A 270 17.14 10.16 14.76
CA ALA A 270 16.95 9.54 13.44
C ALA A 270 16.52 8.07 13.59
N GLU A 271 17.16 7.30 14.45
CA GLU A 271 16.86 5.88 14.63
C GLU A 271 15.47 5.63 15.24
N ALA A 272 15.07 6.45 16.22
CA ALA A 272 13.79 6.26 16.92
C ALA A 272 12.60 6.87 16.17
N HIS A 273 12.78 8.02 15.53
CA HIS A 273 11.69 8.83 14.99
C HIS A 273 11.68 8.91 13.45
N MET A 274 12.78 8.60 12.78
CA MET A 274 12.85 8.56 11.32
C MET A 274 13.66 7.33 10.88
N PRO A 275 13.32 6.11 11.34
CA PRO A 275 14.18 4.93 11.20
C PRO A 275 14.58 4.65 9.75
N ASP A 276 13.73 4.97 8.78
CA ASP A 276 14.04 4.79 7.35
C ASP A 276 15.24 5.64 6.91
N THR A 277 15.50 6.81 7.52
CA THR A 277 16.72 7.60 7.24
C THR A 277 18.01 6.88 7.65
N VAL A 278 17.91 5.86 8.50
CA VAL A 278 19.03 5.01 8.94
C VAL A 278 19.05 3.70 8.15
N LEU A 279 17.90 3.02 8.05
CA LEU A 279 17.77 1.74 7.34
C LEU A 279 18.02 1.88 5.84
N MET A 280 17.59 3.01 5.28
CA MET A 280 17.70 3.34 3.86
C MET A 280 18.29 4.74 3.78
N PRO A 281 19.63 4.87 3.88
CA PRO A 281 20.25 6.14 4.19
C PRO A 281 19.86 7.24 3.20
N TYR A 282 19.00 8.15 3.66
CA TYR A 282 18.61 9.36 2.95
C TYR A 282 18.61 10.54 3.92
N ARG A 283 18.82 11.73 3.38
CA ARG A 283 18.80 12.97 4.17
C ARG A 283 17.42 13.62 4.06
N PRO A 284 16.65 13.75 5.15
CA PRO A 284 15.40 14.48 5.11
C PRO A 284 15.66 15.96 4.81
N ALA A 285 14.70 16.62 4.16
CA ALA A 285 14.69 18.07 4.06
C ALA A 285 14.48 18.67 5.46
N VAL A 286 15.26 19.69 5.80
CA VAL A 286 15.22 20.43 7.09
C VAL A 286 14.86 21.88 6.80
#